data_AF-A0A7C9EAS3-F1
#
_entry.id   AF-A0A7C9EAS3-F1
#
_cell.length_a   1.000
_cell.length_b   1.000
_cell.length_c   1.000
_cell.angle_alpha   90.00
_cell.angle_beta   90.00
_cell.angle_gamma   90.00
#
_symmetry.space_group_name_H-M   'P 1'
#
loop_
_entity.id
_entity.type
_entity.pdbx_description
1 polymer ?
#
loop_
_entity_poly.entity_id
_entity_poly.type
_entity_poly.pdbx_seq_one_letter_code
_entity_poly.pdbx_strand_id
1 'polypeptide(L)'
;EPGFHQVDLRGDLFGLLAAHPVAPLVTIHHFEAVNPIFPSMNRLESFIRLSSPAKVDSAGLMQQSICYDPARNWTVSVSWGYAVQIIRGWIPAHEMERPARTFYNW
;
A
#
# COMPACT_ATOMS: atom_id res chain seq x y z
N GLU A 1 -2.40 -20.64 6.08
CA GLU A 1 -1.68 -20.79 4.80
C GLU A 1 -0.68 -19.64 4.66
N PRO A 2 0.51 -19.83 4.07
CA PRO A 2 1.39 -18.71 3.75
C PRO A 2 0.68 -17.80 2.75
N GLY A 3 0.41 -16.55 3.12
CA GLY A 3 -0.33 -15.58 2.28
C GLY A 3 -1.82 -15.43 2.60
N PHE A 4 -2.35 -16.08 3.64
CA PHE A 4 -3.71 -15.80 4.11
C PHE A 4 -3.72 -14.53 4.98
N HIS A 5 -3.90 -13.37 4.35
CA HIS A 5 -4.23 -12.15 5.06
C HIS A 5 -5.74 -12.03 5.13
N GLN A 6 -6.34 -12.49 6.24
CA GLN A 6 -7.65 -11.99 6.60
C GLN A 6 -7.54 -10.51 6.89
N VAL A 7 -7.96 -9.68 5.93
CA VAL A 7 -7.99 -8.23 6.10
C VAL A 7 -9.26 -7.91 6.87
N ASP A 8 -9.24 -8.23 8.18
CA ASP A 8 -10.27 -7.81 9.14
C ASP A 8 -10.00 -6.36 9.57
N LEU A 9 -9.88 -5.47 8.58
CA LEU A 9 -9.54 -4.06 8.76
C LEU A 9 -10.66 -3.17 8.24
N ARG A 10 -10.82 -2.01 8.87
CA ARG A 10 -11.77 -0.96 8.49
C ARG A 10 -11.07 0.37 8.28
N GLY A 11 -11.73 1.26 7.56
CA GLY A 11 -11.27 2.62 7.33
C GLY A 11 -10.25 2.72 6.20
N ASP A 12 -9.21 3.52 6.37
CA ASP A 12 -8.24 3.82 5.31
C ASP A 12 -7.10 2.79 5.30
N LEU A 13 -7.05 1.94 4.28
CA LEU A 13 -6.01 0.93 4.12
C LEU A 13 -4.66 1.48 3.63
N PHE A 14 -4.54 2.78 3.38
CA PHE A 14 -3.33 3.39 2.80
C PHE A 14 -2.04 2.94 3.48
N GLY A 15 -1.97 2.99 4.81
CA GLY A 15 -0.77 2.62 5.55
C GLY A 15 -0.38 1.15 5.38
N LEU A 16 -1.35 0.23 5.28
CA LEU A 16 -1.09 -1.19 5.02
C LEU A 16 -0.61 -1.41 3.58
N LEU A 17 -1.32 -0.83 2.62
CA LEU A 17 -1.07 -1.06 1.19
C LEU A 17 0.22 -0.36 0.72
N ALA A 18 0.54 0.80 1.28
CA ALA A 18 1.77 1.54 0.96
C ALA A 18 3.04 0.88 1.50
N ALA A 19 2.94 0.17 2.63
CA ALA A 19 4.05 -0.56 3.26
C ALA A 19 3.89 -2.08 3.13
N HIS A 20 3.16 -2.56 2.12
CA HIS A 20 2.87 -3.98 1.99
C HIS A 20 4.19 -4.76 1.77
N PRO A 21 4.43 -5.84 2.54
CA PRO A 21 5.66 -6.61 2.41
C PRO A 21 5.74 -7.31 1.06
N VAL A 22 6.90 -7.91 0.77
CA VAL A 22 7.17 -8.70 -0.46
C VAL A 22 6.23 -9.91 -0.62
N ALA A 23 5.46 -10.27 0.41
CA ALA A 23 4.42 -11.28 0.28
C ALA A 23 3.37 -10.82 -0.75
N PRO A 24 2.94 -11.69 -1.68
CA PRO A 24 1.91 -11.33 -2.65
C PRO A 24 0.60 -10.91 -1.95
N LEU A 25 -0.01 -9.83 -2.42
CA LEU A 25 -1.35 -9.46 -1.99
C LEU A 25 -2.34 -10.46 -2.60
N VAL A 26 -2.89 -11.36 -1.76
CA VAL A 26 -3.72 -12.48 -2.25
C VAL A 26 -5.19 -12.09 -2.36
N THR A 27 -5.80 -11.54 -1.30
CA THR A 27 -7.21 -11.10 -1.33
C THR A 27 -7.45 -9.87 -0.46
N ILE A 28 -8.41 -9.03 -0.89
CA ILE A 28 -9.07 -8.02 -0.04
C ILE A 28 -10.54 -8.44 0.05
N HIS A 29 -10.94 -8.95 1.21
CA HIS A 29 -12.34 -9.27 1.52
C HIS A 29 -12.83 -8.28 2.59
N HIS A 30 -14.12 -7.95 2.63
CA HIS A 30 -14.73 -6.83 3.39
C HIS A 30 -14.55 -5.42 2.79
N PHE A 31 -14.58 -5.32 1.46
CA PHE A 31 -14.47 -4.05 0.73
C PHE A 31 -15.48 -2.96 1.13
N GLU A 32 -16.69 -3.34 1.55
CA GLU A 32 -17.71 -2.37 1.97
C GLU A 32 -17.29 -1.59 3.24
N ALA A 33 -16.41 -2.18 4.04
CA ALA A 33 -15.98 -1.63 5.32
C ALA A 33 -14.72 -0.76 5.25
N VAL A 34 -14.12 -0.62 4.06
CA VAL A 34 -12.92 0.19 3.83
C VAL A 34 -13.24 1.42 2.99
N ASN A 35 -12.42 2.45 3.14
CA ASN A 35 -12.46 3.64 2.30
C ASN A 35 -11.98 3.30 0.88
N PRO A 36 -12.33 4.12 -0.14
CA PRO A 36 -11.77 3.97 -1.48
C PRO A 36 -10.24 3.95 -1.44
N ILE A 37 -9.63 3.03 -2.18
CA ILE A 37 -8.17 2.80 -2.18
C ILE A 37 -7.43 4.03 -2.76
N PHE A 38 -8.06 4.70 -3.71
CA PHE A 38 -7.56 5.93 -4.34
C PHE A 38 -8.43 7.13 -3.93
N PRO A 39 -7.82 8.31 -3.69
CA PRO A 39 -8.57 9.51 -3.36
C PRO A 39 -9.43 9.96 -4.54
N SER A 40 -10.50 10.70 -4.24
CA SER A 40 -11.41 11.29 -5.23
C SER A 40 -12.09 10.28 -6.16
N MET A 41 -12.23 9.03 -5.71
CA MET A 41 -12.94 7.95 -6.40
C MET A 41 -13.93 7.29 -5.45
N ASN A 42 -15.01 6.74 -6.00
CA ASN A 42 -15.82 5.82 -5.21
C ASN A 42 -15.10 4.46 -5.09
N ARG A 43 -15.65 3.60 -4.24
CA ARG A 43 -15.10 2.27 -3.98
C ARG A 43 -14.88 1.49 -5.28
N LEU A 44 -15.93 1.28 -6.08
CA LEU A 44 -15.87 0.50 -7.32
C LEU A 44 -14.84 1.04 -8.31
N GLU A 45 -14.81 2.36 -8.51
CA GLU A 45 -13.84 3.03 -9.39
C GLU A 45 -12.40 2.79 -8.93
N SER A 46 -12.15 2.88 -7.61
CA SER A 46 -10.82 2.63 -7.05
C SER A 46 -10.34 1.20 -7.31
N PHE A 47 -11.25 0.22 -7.30
CA PHE A 47 -10.95 -1.17 -7.62
C PHE A 47 -10.68 -1.38 -9.11
N ILE A 48 -11.52 -0.81 -9.98
CA ILE A 48 -11.31 -0.86 -11.43
C ILE A 48 -9.94 -0.26 -11.77
N ARG A 49 -9.58 0.86 -11.15
CA ARG A 49 -8.26 1.47 -11.32
C ARG A 49 -7.13 0.55 -10.87
N LEU A 50 -7.29 -0.15 -9.75
CA LEU A 50 -6.31 -1.12 -9.24
C LEU A 50 -6.08 -2.30 -10.20
N SER A 51 -7.07 -2.65 -11.02
CA SER A 51 -6.94 -3.72 -12.00
C SER A 51 -5.92 -3.43 -13.10
N SER A 52 -5.66 -2.15 -13.42
CA SER A 52 -4.71 -1.76 -14.47
C SER A 52 -3.26 -2.16 -14.14
N PRO A 53 -2.66 -1.75 -13.01
CA PRO A 53 -1.31 -2.20 -12.65
C PRO A 53 -1.25 -3.71 -12.36
N ALA A 54 -2.31 -4.29 -11.79
CA ALA A 54 -2.38 -5.73 -11.53
C ALA A 54 -2.32 -6.57 -12.83
N LYS A 55 -2.84 -6.06 -13.95
CA LYS A 55 -2.74 -6.72 -15.26
C LYS A 55 -1.34 -6.67 -15.87
N VAL A 56 -0.52 -5.71 -15.45
CA VAL A 56 0.86 -5.55 -15.93
C VAL A 56 1.80 -6.43 -15.12
N ASP A 57 1.69 -6.36 -13.79
CA ASP A 57 2.46 -7.18 -12.86
C ASP A 57 1.66 -7.37 -11.57
N SER A 58 0.96 -8.49 -11.47
CA SER A 58 0.19 -8.85 -10.29
C SER A 58 1.08 -9.27 -9.12
N ALA A 59 2.26 -9.83 -9.38
CA ALA A 59 3.19 -10.29 -8.35
C ALA A 59 3.85 -9.10 -7.64
N GLY A 60 4.13 -8.03 -8.40
CA GLY A 60 4.68 -6.78 -7.88
C GLY A 60 3.65 -5.87 -7.21
N LEU A 61 2.34 -6.09 -7.37
CA LEU A 61 1.32 -5.17 -6.88
C LEU A 61 1.47 -4.90 -5.37
N MET A 62 1.50 -3.63 -4.99
CA MET A 62 1.74 -3.12 -3.64
C MET A 62 3.13 -3.37 -3.05
N GLN A 63 4.04 -4.05 -3.76
CA GLN A 63 5.40 -4.26 -3.24
C GLN A 63 6.09 -2.93 -3.01
N GLN A 64 6.63 -2.78 -1.79
CA GLN A 64 7.34 -1.59 -1.38
C GLN A 64 8.81 -1.63 -1.81
N SER A 65 9.29 -0.54 -2.39
CA SER A 65 10.72 -0.26 -2.63
C SER A 65 11.09 1.05 -1.97
N ILE A 66 12.22 1.08 -1.28
CA ILE A 66 12.70 2.25 -0.52
C ILE A 66 14.02 2.73 -1.12
N CYS A 67 14.06 4.00 -1.49
CA CYS A 67 15.22 4.67 -2.07
C CYS A 67 15.58 5.90 -1.23
N TYR A 68 16.86 6.23 -1.18
CA TYR A 68 17.36 7.41 -0.48
C TYR A 68 17.98 8.39 -1.47
N ASP A 69 17.66 9.67 -1.34
CA ASP A 69 18.33 10.76 -2.04
C ASP A 69 19.14 11.59 -1.02
N PRO A 70 20.45 11.32 -0.88
CA PRO A 70 21.30 12.05 0.08
C PRO A 70 21.46 13.53 -0.26
N ALA A 71 21.43 13.89 -1.55
CA ALA A 71 21.64 15.28 -1.99
C ALA A 71 20.48 16.18 -1.58
N ARG A 72 19.25 15.63 -1.58
CA ARG A 72 18.03 16.33 -1.15
C ARG A 72 17.61 16.01 0.29
N ASN A 73 18.34 15.09 0.94
CA ASN A 73 17.99 14.52 2.24
C ASN A 73 16.55 13.99 2.24
N TRP A 74 16.22 13.10 1.31
CA TRP A 74 14.89 12.48 1.19
C TRP A 74 14.94 10.96 1.31
N THR A 75 13.84 10.41 1.83
CA THR A 75 13.48 9.00 1.73
C THR A 75 12.27 8.89 0.79
N VAL A 76 12.39 8.05 -0.24
CA VAL A 76 11.34 7.79 -1.22
C VAL A 76 10.86 6.35 -1.04
N SER A 77 9.57 6.16 -0.82
CA SER A 77 8.93 4.85 -0.77
C SER A 77 7.97 4.72 -1.94
N VAL A 78 8.10 3.62 -2.70
CA VAL A 78 7.27 3.31 -3.85
C VAL A 78 6.55 2.00 -3.58
N SER A 79 5.22 2.06 -3.52
CA SER A 79 4.34 0.88 -3.54
C SER A 79 3.86 0.67 -4.96
N TRP A 80 4.34 -0.39 -5.61
CA TRP A 80 4.14 -0.60 -7.04
C TRP A 80 2.66 -0.66 -7.43
N GLY A 81 2.30 0.11 -8.45
CA GLY A 81 0.93 0.23 -8.92
C GLY A 81 -0.01 1.06 -8.03
N TYR A 82 0.49 1.62 -6.92
CA TYR A 82 -0.35 2.28 -5.93
C TYR A 82 0.07 3.69 -5.56
N ALA A 83 1.20 3.84 -4.87
CA ALA A 83 1.55 5.09 -4.20
C ALA A 83 3.05 5.35 -4.23
N VAL A 84 3.41 6.64 -4.24
CA VAL A 84 4.77 7.13 -4.04
C VAL A 84 4.74 8.12 -2.88
N GLN A 85 5.58 7.88 -1.88
CA GLN A 85 5.77 8.76 -0.72
C GLN A 85 7.16 9.37 -0.79
N ILE A 86 7.24 10.70 -0.70
CA ILE A 86 8.50 11.44 -0.61
C ILE A 86 8.54 12.10 0.76
N ILE A 87 9.47 11.66 1.60
CA ILE A 87 9.59 12.11 2.99
C ILE A 87 10.92 12.85 3.12
N ARG A 88 10.89 14.02 3.77
CA ARG A 88 12.11 14.74 4.11
C ARG A 88 12.80 14.07 5.29
N GLY A 89 14.10 13.91 5.18
CA GLY A 89 14.95 13.22 6.14
C GLY A 89 15.31 11.80 5.69
N TRP A 90 16.28 11.25 6.41
CA TRP A 90 16.65 9.84 6.31
C TRP A 90 15.80 9.02 7.28
N ILE A 91 14.90 8.19 6.76
CA ILE A 91 14.02 7.32 7.53
C ILE A 91 14.50 5.87 7.36
N PRO A 92 14.86 5.15 8.43
CA PRO A 92 15.30 3.77 8.31
C PRO A 92 14.29 2.88 7.59
N ALA A 93 14.77 1.89 6.82
CA ALA A 93 13.90 0.96 6.11
C ALA A 93 12.91 0.25 7.04
N HIS A 94 13.37 -0.19 8.22
CA HIS A 94 12.51 -0.85 9.22
C HIS A 94 11.39 0.04 9.80
N GLU A 95 11.51 1.36 9.68
CA GLU A 95 10.43 2.29 10.02
C GLU A 95 9.48 2.48 8.83
N MET A 96 10.02 2.55 7.62
CA MET A 96 9.23 2.65 6.38
C MET A 96 8.39 1.40 6.09
N GLU A 97 8.87 0.23 6.52
CA GLU A 97 8.17 -1.06 6.42
C GLU A 97 7.06 -1.21 7.48
N ARG A 98 7.00 -0.32 8.49
CA ARG A 98 5.90 -0.34 9.47
C ARG A 98 4.68 0.37 8.86
N PRO A 99 3.53 -0.31 8.72
CA PRO A 99 2.32 0.32 8.24
C PRO A 99 1.95 1.55 9.08
N ALA A 100 1.73 2.68 8.41
CA ALA A 100 1.16 3.85 9.07
C ALA A 100 -0.23 3.50 9.62
N ARG A 101 -0.57 4.01 10.80
CA ARG A 101 -1.87 3.73 11.43
C ARG A 101 -2.96 4.59 10.78
N THR A 102 -3.49 4.11 9.66
CA THR A 102 -4.62 4.73 8.91
C THR A 102 -5.89 3.88 8.98
N PHE A 103 -5.75 2.62 9.38
CA PHE A 103 -6.83 1.65 9.49
C PHE A 103 -7.07 1.25 10.95
N TYR A 104 -8.20 0.58 11.17
CA TYR A 104 -8.60 0.00 12.44
C TYR A 104 -8.85 -1.48 12.26
N ASN A 105 -8.66 -2.25 13.32
CA ASN A 105 -9.16 -3.63 13.35
C ASN A 105 -10.69 -3.59 13.35
N TRP A 106 -11.31 -4.65 12.80
CA TRP A 106 -12.75 -4.84 12.74
C TRP A 106 -13.46 -4.74 14.10
#